data_AF-A0A2D9VQM5-F1
#
_entry.id   AF-A0A2D9VQM5-F1
#
_cell.length_a   1.000
_cell.length_b   1.000
_cell.length_c   1.000
_cell.angle_alpha   90.00
_cell.angle_beta   90.00
_cell.angle_gamma   90.00
#
_symmetry.space_group_name_H-M   'P 1'
#
loop_
_entity.id
_entity.type
_entity.pdbx_description
1 polymer ?
#
loop_
_entity_poly.entity_id
_entity_poly.type
_entity_poly.pdbx_seq_one_letter_code
_entity_poly.pdbx_strand_id
1 'polypeptide(L)'
;MNDALNTWIELVSNHGVEQVVNLYADDGVLLGTFSDEIRQGKDKIREYFNFFLNKKPSATVVDFKKHIIDDSNYSVNGFYDFEVDAQDGTRQISHARFTFVFQKQNGVFKILSHHSSVMP
;
A
#
# COMPACT_ATOMS: atom_id res chain seq x y z
N MET A 1 0.02 3.76 -19.45
CA MET A 1 -1.23 3.90 -18.68
C MET A 1 -0.90 3.41 -17.28
N ASN A 2 -0.86 4.30 -16.28
CA ASN A 2 -0.43 3.97 -14.92
C ASN A 2 -1.36 2.90 -14.32
N ASP A 3 -0.80 1.75 -13.91
CA ASP A 3 -1.53 0.77 -13.09
C ASP A 3 -1.70 1.34 -11.68
N ALA A 4 -2.83 1.05 -11.02
CA ALA A 4 -3.15 1.60 -9.70
C ALA A 4 -2.08 1.27 -8.64
N LEU A 5 -1.38 0.14 -8.80
CA LEU A 5 -0.21 -0.21 -7.98
C LEU A 5 0.93 0.81 -8.15
N ASN A 6 1.26 1.22 -9.38
CA ASN A 6 2.34 2.18 -9.62
C ASN A 6 2.01 3.54 -9.00
N THR A 7 0.76 3.99 -9.11
CA THR A 7 0.31 5.22 -8.45
C THR A 7 0.43 5.14 -6.93
N TRP A 8 0.15 3.97 -6.34
CA TRP A 8 0.36 3.77 -4.91
C TRP A 8 1.84 3.85 -4.52
N ILE A 9 2.72 3.19 -5.29
CA ILE A 9 4.18 3.20 -5.08
C ILE A 9 4.76 4.61 -5.20
N GLU A 10 4.34 5.37 -6.19
CA GLU A 10 4.74 6.77 -6.37
C GLU A 10 4.30 7.64 -5.19
N LEU A 11 3.04 7.53 -4.75
CA LEU A 11 2.51 8.40 -3.70
C LEU A 11 3.05 8.06 -2.30
N VAL A 12 3.29 6.78 -2.01
CA VAL A 12 3.89 6.38 -0.74
C VAL A 12 5.34 6.87 -0.65
N SER A 13 6.07 6.83 -1.77
CA SER A 13 7.46 7.29 -1.87
C SER A 13 7.59 8.82 -1.87
N ASN A 14 6.55 9.55 -2.30
CA ASN A 14 6.48 11.01 -2.25
C ASN A 14 5.85 11.56 -0.95
N HIS A 15 5.53 10.68 0.01
CA HIS A 15 5.08 11.01 1.37
C HIS A 15 3.79 11.85 1.47
N GLY A 16 2.86 11.71 0.52
CA GLY A 16 1.56 12.39 0.57
C GLY A 16 0.48 11.57 1.29
N VAL A 17 0.27 11.77 2.60
CA VAL A 17 -0.71 10.99 3.40
C VAL A 17 -2.10 11.01 2.76
N GLU A 18 -2.68 12.19 2.52
CA GLU A 18 -4.04 12.28 1.97
C GLU A 18 -4.11 11.72 0.55
N GLN A 19 -3.07 11.91 -0.27
CA GLN A 19 -3.03 11.34 -1.61
C GLN A 19 -3.03 9.81 -1.56
N VAL A 20 -2.25 9.19 -0.66
CA VAL A 20 -2.24 7.74 -0.47
C VAL A 20 -3.58 7.24 0.07
N VAL A 21 -4.12 7.89 1.11
CA VAL A 21 -5.43 7.54 1.71
C VAL A 21 -6.54 7.62 0.66
N ASN A 22 -6.49 8.60 -0.25
CA ASN A 22 -7.47 8.77 -1.33
C ASN A 22 -7.47 7.64 -2.36
N LEU A 23 -6.43 6.81 -2.43
CA LEU A 23 -6.43 5.61 -3.27
C LEU A 23 -7.31 4.48 -2.73
N TYR A 24 -7.60 4.46 -1.43
CA TYR A 24 -8.42 3.42 -0.81
C TYR A 24 -9.92 3.65 -1.06
N ALA A 25 -10.71 2.59 -0.99
CA ALA A 25 -12.16 2.69 -0.89
C ALA A 25 -12.55 3.29 0.48
N ASP A 26 -13.76 3.83 0.61
CA ASP A 26 -14.21 4.44 1.87
C ASP A 26 -14.31 3.42 3.00
N ASP A 27 -14.63 2.17 2.67
CA ASP A 27 -14.69 0.99 3.53
C ASP A 27 -13.45 0.07 3.40
N GLY A 28 -12.37 0.57 2.78
CA GLY A 28 -11.17 -0.21 2.50
C GLY A 28 -10.51 -0.78 3.76
N VAL A 29 -9.82 -1.91 3.61
CA VAL A 29 -9.12 -2.61 4.69
C VAL A 29 -7.62 -2.63 4.45
N LEU A 30 -6.84 -2.39 5.50
CA LEU A 30 -5.39 -2.43 5.49
C LEU A 30 -4.86 -3.25 6.67
N LEU A 31 -4.04 -4.25 6.34
CA LEU A 31 -3.13 -4.93 7.27
C LEU A 31 -1.72 -4.48 6.91
N GLY A 32 -1.17 -3.55 7.70
CA GLY A 32 0.10 -2.91 7.42
C GLY A 32 1.31 -3.68 7.98
N THR A 33 2.46 -3.54 7.33
CA THR A 33 3.71 -4.25 7.64
C THR A 33 4.19 -4.08 9.09
N PHE A 34 3.90 -2.92 9.69
CA PHE A 34 4.43 -2.49 10.99
C PHE A 34 3.32 -2.23 12.02
N SER A 35 2.17 -2.88 11.89
CA SER A 35 1.00 -2.73 12.77
C SER A 35 0.31 -4.07 12.97
N ASP A 36 -0.07 -4.40 14.20
CA ASP A 36 -0.90 -5.56 14.55
C ASP A 36 -2.41 -5.26 14.48
N GLU A 37 -2.79 -3.98 14.36
CA GLU A 37 -4.17 -3.54 14.18
C GLU A 37 -4.61 -3.62 12.70
N ILE A 38 -5.79 -4.20 12.47
CA ILE A 38 -6.52 -4.10 11.19
C ILE A 38 -7.11 -2.70 11.07
N ARG A 39 -6.74 -1.97 10.01
CA ARG A 39 -7.25 -0.63 9.74
C ARG A 39 -8.41 -0.72 8.76
N GLN A 40 -9.61 -0.33 9.19
CA GLN A 40 -10.78 -0.26 8.32
C GLN A 40 -11.27 1.18 8.17
N GLY A 41 -11.54 1.55 6.93
CA GLY A 41 -12.00 2.87 6.55
C GLY A 41 -10.91 3.95 6.57
N LYS A 42 -11.25 5.10 5.97
CA LYS A 42 -10.30 6.19 5.69
C LYS A 42 -9.56 6.70 6.92
N ASP A 43 -10.24 6.82 8.05
CA ASP A 43 -9.65 7.40 9.26
C ASP A 43 -8.57 6.49 9.86
N LYS A 44 -8.83 5.19 9.97
CA LYS A 44 -7.83 4.22 10.45
C LYS A 44 -6.69 4.01 9.47
N ILE A 45 -6.97 4.04 8.17
CA ILE A 45 -5.94 3.99 7.15
C ILE A 45 -5.04 5.23 7.21
N ARG A 46 -5.62 6.42 7.44
CA ARG A 46 -4.87 7.66 7.63
C ARG A 46 -3.96 7.61 8.87
N GLU A 47 -4.47 7.10 10.00
CA GLU A 47 -3.65 6.88 11.21
C GLU A 47 -2.39 6.06 10.90
N TYR A 48 -2.55 4.96 10.14
CA TYR A 48 -1.42 4.14 9.73
C TYR A 48 -0.44 4.89 8.82
N PHE A 49 -0.92 5.61 7.80
CA PHE A 49 -0.02 6.32 6.88
C PHE A 49 0.65 7.54 7.52
N ASN A 50 0.04 8.20 8.51
CA ASN A 50 0.71 9.20 9.32
C ASN A 50 1.94 8.61 10.04
N PHE A 51 1.79 7.42 10.63
CA PHE A 51 2.91 6.72 11.24
C PHE A 51 3.94 6.24 10.21
N PHE A 52 3.50 5.58 9.15
CA PHE A 52 4.39 4.94 8.18
C PHE A 52 5.18 5.95 7.35
N LEU A 53 4.55 7.02 6.88
CA LEU A 53 5.21 8.03 6.04
C LEU A 53 6.22 8.89 6.80
N ASN A 54 6.08 9.01 8.13
CA ASN A 54 7.12 9.63 8.98
C ASN A 54 8.46 8.88 8.93
N LYS A 55 8.47 7.60 8.51
CA LYS A 55 9.69 6.82 8.28
C LYS A 55 10.31 7.05 6.89
N LYS A 56 9.78 8.00 6.11
CA LYS A 56 10.20 8.33 4.74
C LYS A 56 10.37 7.10 3.83
N PRO A 57 9.36 6.22 3.71
CA PRO A 57 9.49 5.00 2.95
C PRO A 57 9.75 5.28 1.46
N SER A 58 10.68 4.55 0.86
CA SER A 58 10.82 4.43 -0.60
C SER A 58 10.48 3.01 -0.97
N ALA A 59 9.52 2.82 -1.89
CA ALA A 59 9.00 1.50 -2.25
C ALA A 59 9.46 1.09 -3.66
N THR A 60 9.98 -0.12 -3.81
CA THR A 60 10.35 -0.68 -5.12
C THR A 60 9.70 -2.06 -5.29
N VAL A 61 8.93 -2.24 -6.37
CA VAL A 61 8.34 -3.55 -6.70
C VAL A 61 9.42 -4.49 -7.24
N VAL A 62 9.52 -5.68 -6.66
CA VAL A 62 10.51 -6.70 -7.01
C VAL A 62 9.93 -7.69 -8.03
N ASP A 63 8.78 -8.29 -7.73
CA ASP A 63 8.00 -9.11 -8.67
C ASP A 63 6.52 -8.99 -8.30
N PHE A 64 5.64 -9.18 -9.28
CA PHE A 64 4.21 -9.24 -9.04
C PHE A 64 3.51 -10.18 -10.03
N LYS A 65 2.30 -10.59 -9.65
CA LYS A 65 1.35 -11.32 -10.47
C LYS A 65 0.00 -10.64 -10.36
N LYS A 66 -0.57 -10.27 -11.51
CA LYS A 66 -1.90 -9.68 -11.62
C LYS A 66 -2.90 -10.76 -11.95
N HIS A 67 -4.04 -10.76 -11.25
CA HIS A 67 -5.15 -11.65 -11.49
C HIS A 67 -6.43 -10.83 -11.68
N ILE A 68 -6.98 -10.87 -12.90
CA ILE A 68 -8.25 -10.21 -13.24
C ILE A 68 -9.39 -11.10 -12.76
N ILE A 69 -10.29 -10.54 -11.96
CA ILE A 69 -11.47 -11.24 -11.44
C ILE A 69 -12.65 -10.98 -12.36
N ASP A 70 -12.91 -9.71 -12.66
CA ASP A 70 -13.93 -9.23 -13.61
C ASP A 70 -13.56 -7.82 -14.12
N ASP A 71 -14.45 -7.19 -14.90
CA ASP A 71 -14.24 -5.85 -15.49
C ASP A 71 -14.05 -4.72 -14.47
N SER A 72 -14.47 -4.94 -13.23
CA SER A 72 -14.44 -3.98 -12.13
C SER A 72 -13.52 -4.40 -10.99
N ASN A 73 -12.95 -5.60 -10.99
CA ASN A 73 -12.16 -6.11 -9.88
C ASN A 73 -10.91 -6.86 -10.34
N TYR A 74 -9.79 -6.61 -9.68
CA TYR A 74 -8.56 -7.39 -9.86
C TYR A 74 -7.72 -7.41 -8.59
N SER A 75 -6.80 -8.38 -8.51
CA SER A 75 -5.77 -8.40 -7.47
C SER A 75 -4.36 -8.32 -8.05
N VAL A 76 -3.44 -7.80 -7.26
CA VAL A 76 -2.01 -7.82 -7.53
C VAL A 76 -1.30 -8.34 -6.29
N ASN A 77 -0.55 -9.43 -6.47
CA ASN A 77 0.16 -10.12 -5.41
C ASN A 77 1.64 -10.10 -5.75
N GLY A 78 2.51 -9.92 -4.78
CA GLY A 78 3.93 -9.86 -5.09
C GLY A 78 4.82 -9.49 -3.93
N PHE A 79 5.97 -8.95 -4.29
CA PHE A 79 7.02 -8.53 -3.38
C PHE A 79 7.46 -7.12 -3.70
N TYR A 80 7.75 -6.36 -2.66
CA TYR A 80 8.44 -5.09 -2.76
C TYR A 80 9.50 -4.97 -1.68
N ASP A 81 10.41 -4.04 -1.89
CA ASP A 81 11.33 -3.56 -0.88
C ASP A 81 10.87 -2.20 -0.40
N PHE A 82 10.77 -2.04 0.93
CA PHE A 82 10.68 -0.73 1.55
C PHE A 82 12.02 -0.33 2.14
N GLU A 83 12.54 0.79 1.70
CA GLU A 83 13.63 1.46 2.37
C GLU A 83 13.05 2.53 3.32
N VAL A 84 13.35 2.46 4.61
CA VAL A 84 12.81 3.35 5.66
C VAL A 84 13.90 3.88 6.58
N ASP A 85 13.67 5.04 7.18
CA ASP A 85 14.54 5.60 8.22
C ASP A 85 14.51 4.71 9.48
N ALA A 86 15.69 4.26 9.90
CA ALA A 86 15.92 3.53 11.15
C ALA A 86 16.23 4.50 12.30
N GLN A 87 16.17 4.00 13.55
CA GLN A 87 16.39 4.82 14.74
C GLN A 87 17.81 5.37 14.86
N ASP A 88 18.80 4.67 14.30
CA ASP A 88 20.22 5.06 14.29
C ASP A 88 20.56 6.08 13.19
N GLY A 89 19.56 6.54 12.43
CA GLY A 89 19.73 7.48 11.31
C GLY A 89 20.15 6.82 10.00
N THR A 90 20.30 5.49 9.96
CA THR A 90 20.54 4.74 8.71
C THR A 90 19.23 4.46 7.97
N ARG A 91 19.35 3.95 6.74
CA ARG A 91 18.23 3.48 5.93
C ARG A 91 18.20 1.96 5.93
N GLN A 92 17.10 1.38 6.38
CA GLN A 92 16.90 -0.06 6.43
C GLN A 92 15.99 -0.51 5.30
N ILE A 93 16.41 -1.56 4.58
CA ILE A 93 15.58 -2.24 3.60
C ILE A 93 14.78 -3.37 4.29
N SER A 94 13.46 -3.36 4.10
CA SER A 94 12.54 -4.42 4.52
C SER A 94 11.93 -5.08 3.29
N HIS A 95 12.30 -6.34 3.04
CA HIS A 95 11.67 -7.14 2.00
C HIS A 95 10.31 -7.63 2.49
N ALA A 96 9.26 -7.37 1.73
CA ALA A 96 7.90 -7.62 2.16
C ALA A 96 7.03 -8.19 1.03
N ARG A 97 6.09 -9.04 1.43
CA ARG A 97 5.02 -9.58 0.60
C ARG A 97 3.84 -8.63 0.62
N PHE A 98 3.14 -8.52 -0.49
CA PHE A 98 1.89 -7.76 -0.55
C PHE A 98 0.80 -8.47 -1.34
N THR A 99 -0.44 -8.11 -1.00
CA THR A 99 -1.65 -8.30 -1.81
C THR A 99 -2.40 -6.98 -1.85
N PHE A 100 -2.71 -6.50 -3.04
CA PHE A 100 -3.71 -5.46 -3.27
C PHE A 100 -4.91 -6.06 -3.97
N VAL A 101 -6.11 -5.74 -3.50
CA VAL A 101 -7.37 -5.98 -4.19
C VAL A 101 -7.93 -4.63 -4.59
N PHE A 102 -8.14 -4.45 -5.89
CA PHE A 102 -8.67 -3.24 -6.47
C PHE A 102 -10.10 -3.45 -6.92
N GLN A 103 -10.95 -2.47 -6.64
CA GLN A 103 -12.34 -2.41 -7.10
C GLN A 103 -12.57 -1.08 -7.81
N LYS A 104 -13.24 -1.10 -8.95
CA LYS A 104 -13.62 0.08 -9.72
C LYS A 104 -14.84 0.73 -9.08
N GLN A 105 -14.68 1.96 -8.60
CA GLN A 105 -15.74 2.79 -8.03
C GLN A 105 -15.80 4.10 -8.81
N ASN A 106 -16.98 4.45 -9.32
CA ASN A 106 -17.19 5.66 -10.14
C ASN A 106 -16.18 5.82 -11.29
N GLY A 107 -15.82 4.71 -11.94
CA GLY A 107 -14.88 4.69 -13.05
C GLY A 107 -13.39 4.61 -12.66
N VAL A 108 -13.05 4.73 -11.38
CA VAL A 108 -11.67 4.75 -10.87
C VAL A 108 -11.40 3.53 -10.00
N PHE A 109 -10.27 2.85 -10.19
CA PHE A 109 -9.87 1.76 -9.30
C PHE A 109 -9.43 2.29 -7.94
N LYS A 110 -10.03 1.74 -6.88
CA LYS A 110 -9.74 1.99 -5.48
C LYS A 110 -9.21 0.72 -4.83
N ILE A 111 -8.35 0.87 -3.83
CA ILE A 111 -7.85 -0.24 -3.02
C ILE A 111 -8.96 -0.65 -2.05
N LEU A 112 -9.56 -1.81 -2.28
CA LEU A 112 -10.56 -2.40 -1.39
C LEU A 112 -9.87 -3.13 -0.23
N SER A 113 -8.78 -3.85 -0.51
CA SER A 113 -7.99 -4.55 0.52
C SER A 113 -6.51 -4.46 0.20
N HIS A 114 -5.70 -4.21 1.23
CA HIS A 114 -4.25 -4.23 1.16
C HIS A 114 -3.71 -5.03 2.35
N HIS A 115 -3.00 -6.11 2.06
CA HIS A 115 -2.20 -6.83 3.04
C HIS A 115 -0.74 -6.63 2.73
N SER A 116 0.06 -6.23 3.72
CA SER A 116 1.51 -6.18 3.65
C SER A 116 2.14 -6.83 4.87
N SER A 117 3.15 -7.68 4.65
CA SER A 117 3.88 -8.36 5.72
C SER A 117 5.35 -8.49 5.35
N VAL A 118 6.23 -8.33 6.34
CA VAL A 118 7.65 -8.67 6.14
C VAL A 118 7.78 -10.14 5.74
N MET A 119 8.87 -10.48 5.06
CA MET A 119 9.19 -11.89 4.88
C MET A 119 9.28 -12.62 6.24
N PRO A 120 8.79 -13.87 6.30
CA PRO A 120 8.90 -14.70 7.49
C PRO A 120 10.36 -15.07 7.80
#